data_AF-A0A0P0LXK4-F1
#
_entry.id   AF-A0A0P0LXK4-F1
#
_cell.length_a   1.000
_cell.length_b   1.000
_cell.length_c   1.000
_cell.angle_alpha   90.00
_cell.angle_beta   90.00
_cell.angle_gamma   90.00
#
_symmetry.space_group_name_H-M   'P 1'
#
loop_
_entity.id
_entity.type
_entity.pdbx_description
1 polymer ?
#
loop_
_entity_poly.entity_id
_entity_poly.type
_entity_poly.pdbx_seq_one_letter_code
_entity_poly.pdbx_strand_id
1 'polypeptide(L)'
;MFEATAHTPTTTGLHAKPSMTSQEIAEMVGSRHDSVKRTIERLAKSGVITFPPMVEKPTAGRPATFYLFEAEQGKRDSIVVVAQLSPEFTARLVDRWRELESMFADRGTPAISRTYKEALVHLLHQVEENERLEKENEALGVALSNAKPKAILMDTICGTADELYGLNEAGRILGTSGAVLGALMDSLGDVYVKRKYTTVNAVSLFFTALLEGFNYRFCPVWDKALDTLIEEGTLLEVRNGIALFERDAQLYEVFVGAGFNHFGHLISLNTKAIDESVMRRPSFRVMDKLQRHVNAELLRVAKEKERELQTMIGSLIAE
;
A
#
# COMPACT_ATOMS: atom_id res chain seq x y z
N MET A 1 -32.15 18.07 29.17
CA MET A 1 -30.89 18.76 28.85
C MET A 1 -30.61 19.69 30.02
N PHE A 2 -29.74 19.31 30.97
CA PHE A 2 -29.29 20.26 32.00
C PHE A 2 -28.35 21.20 31.25
N GLU A 3 -28.82 22.41 30.92
CA GLU A 3 -27.94 23.45 30.41
C GLU A 3 -26.84 23.67 31.45
N ALA A 4 -25.59 23.54 31.02
CA ALA A 4 -24.44 23.93 31.82
C ALA A 4 -24.41 25.46 31.90
N THR A 5 -25.30 26.03 32.69
CA THR A 5 -25.17 27.42 33.16
C THR A 5 -23.86 27.48 33.92
N ALA A 6 -22.87 28.18 33.34
CA ALA A 6 -21.58 28.44 33.95
C ALA A 6 -21.81 29.22 35.26
N HIS A 7 -21.95 28.49 36.37
CA HIS A 7 -22.01 29.07 37.70
C HIS A 7 -20.59 29.47 38.07
N THR A 8 -20.39 30.78 38.23
CA THR A 8 -19.16 31.33 38.78
C THR A 8 -18.90 30.69 40.14
N PRO A 9 -17.72 30.12 40.43
CA PRO A 9 -17.45 29.52 41.72
C PRO A 9 -17.45 30.61 42.81
N THR A 10 -18.52 30.69 43.58
CA THR A 10 -18.66 31.64 44.71
C THR A 10 -17.68 31.36 45.85
N THR A 11 -16.94 30.24 45.81
CA THR A 11 -16.03 29.84 46.88
C THR A 11 -14.56 30.06 46.48
N THR A 12 -14.25 31.28 46.04
CA THR A 12 -12.84 31.73 46.00
C THR A 12 -12.54 32.42 47.33
N GLY A 13 -12.06 31.64 48.33
CA GLY A 13 -11.29 32.23 49.43
C GLY A 13 -11.62 31.88 50.89
N LEU A 14 -12.30 30.77 51.23
CA LEU A 14 -12.48 30.40 52.65
C LEU A 14 -12.05 28.99 53.08
N HIS A 15 -11.66 28.09 52.17
CA HIS A 15 -11.31 26.71 52.53
C HIS A 15 -9.95 26.33 51.94
N ALA A 16 -9.01 25.94 52.80
CA ALA A 16 -7.67 25.47 52.40
C ALA A 16 -7.70 24.11 51.66
N LYS A 17 -8.89 23.50 51.52
CA LYS A 17 -9.16 22.21 50.89
C LYS A 17 -10.42 22.31 50.01
N PRO A 18 -10.54 21.52 48.92
CA PRO A 18 -11.77 21.47 48.12
C PRO A 18 -12.94 21.04 49.01
N SER A 19 -14.00 21.84 49.01
CA SER A 19 -15.18 21.65 49.86
C SER A 19 -16.46 22.04 49.11
N MET A 20 -17.59 21.55 49.60
CA MET A 20 -18.92 21.91 49.09
C MET A 20 -19.89 22.06 50.26
N THR A 21 -20.75 23.06 50.22
CA THR A 21 -21.75 23.35 51.25
C THR A 21 -23.12 22.80 50.87
N SER A 22 -23.98 22.54 51.87
CA SER A 22 -25.37 22.13 51.60
C SER A 22 -26.19 23.20 50.87
N GLN A 23 -25.78 24.46 50.91
CA GLN A 23 -26.40 25.55 50.17
C GLN A 23 -26.07 25.47 48.67
N GLU A 24 -24.80 25.24 48.31
CA GLU A 24 -24.38 25.01 46.92
C GLU A 24 -25.07 23.78 46.33
N ILE A 25 -25.28 22.72 47.12
CA ILE A 25 -26.05 21.53 46.69
C ILE A 25 -27.52 21.90 46.40
N ALA A 26 -28.13 22.74 47.24
CA ALA A 26 -29.51 23.16 47.07
C ALA A 26 -29.70 23.94 45.77
N GLU A 27 -28.77 24.85 45.47
CA GLU A 27 -28.73 25.62 44.23
C GLU A 27 -28.51 24.70 43.02
N MET A 28 -27.57 23.76 43.11
CA MET A 28 -27.24 22.82 42.02
C MET A 28 -28.41 21.91 41.63
N VAL A 29 -29.18 21.43 42.61
CA VAL A 29 -30.32 20.52 42.39
C VAL A 29 -31.64 21.29 42.21
N GLY A 30 -31.63 22.62 42.33
CA GLY A 30 -32.85 23.45 42.27
C GLY A 30 -33.84 23.17 43.40
N SER A 31 -33.34 22.68 44.54
CA SER A 31 -34.14 22.27 45.69
C SER A 31 -34.06 23.30 46.82
N ARG A 32 -35.08 23.37 47.67
CA ARG A 32 -35.03 24.20 48.88
C ARG A 32 -33.95 23.69 49.85
N HIS A 33 -33.15 24.58 50.43
CA HIS A 33 -32.09 24.22 51.37
C HIS A 33 -32.56 23.37 52.56
N ASP A 34 -33.77 23.64 53.07
CA ASP A 34 -34.37 22.82 54.14
C ASP A 34 -34.64 21.36 53.71
N SER A 35 -34.98 21.13 52.45
CA SER A 35 -35.14 19.77 51.91
C SER A 35 -33.80 19.04 51.80
N VAL A 36 -32.72 19.77 51.51
CA VAL A 36 -31.35 19.24 51.50
C VAL A 36 -30.90 18.86 52.90
N LYS A 37 -31.06 19.76 53.89
CA LYS A 37 -30.70 19.50 55.30
C LYS A 37 -31.41 18.26 55.86
N ARG A 38 -32.72 18.16 55.66
CA ARG A 38 -33.51 16.98 56.09
C ARG A 38 -33.05 15.69 55.42
N THR A 39 -32.63 15.75 54.16
CA THR A 39 -32.06 14.59 53.46
C THR A 39 -30.71 14.19 54.06
N ILE A 40 -29.84 15.16 54.36
CA ILE A 40 -28.55 14.92 55.03
C ILE A 40 -28.75 14.26 56.40
N GLU A 41 -29.62 14.82 57.24
CA GLU A 41 -29.93 14.28 58.57
C GLU A 41 -30.47 12.84 58.48
N ARG A 42 -31.39 12.59 57.54
CA ARG A 42 -31.96 11.26 57.31
C ARG A 42 -30.89 10.26 56.87
N LEU A 43 -30.03 10.63 55.91
CA LEU A 43 -28.99 9.75 55.37
C LEU A 43 -27.93 9.43 56.42
N ALA A 44 -27.54 10.42 57.21
CA ALA A 44 -26.60 10.23 58.31
C ALA A 44 -27.20 9.35 59.41
N LYS A 45 -28.48 9.53 59.74
CA LYS A 45 -29.19 8.65 60.70
C LYS A 45 -29.27 7.20 60.22
N SER A 46 -29.44 6.98 58.90
CA SER A 46 -29.39 5.63 58.32
C SER A 46 -27.98 5.07 58.14
N GLY A 47 -26.92 5.82 58.49
CA GLY A 47 -25.53 5.41 58.35
C GLY A 47 -25.03 5.36 56.89
N VAL A 48 -25.76 5.95 55.95
CA VAL A 48 -25.41 5.94 54.51
C VAL A 48 -24.29 6.94 54.21
N ILE A 49 -24.29 8.06 54.95
CA ILE A 49 -23.24 9.09 54.91
C ILE A 49 -22.72 9.33 56.34
N THR A 50 -21.50 9.86 56.46
CA THR A 50 -21.01 10.41 57.72
C THR A 50 -21.71 11.74 58.00
N PHE A 51 -22.12 12.00 59.24
CA PHE A 51 -22.78 13.25 59.60
C PHE A 51 -21.80 14.43 59.40
N PRO A 52 -22.05 15.35 58.45
CA PRO A 52 -21.13 16.44 58.16
C PRO A 52 -21.14 17.50 59.28
N PRO A 53 -20.01 18.17 59.54
CA PRO A 53 -19.96 19.27 60.50
C PRO A 53 -20.85 20.43 60.04
N MET A 54 -21.56 21.03 61.00
CA MET A 54 -22.35 22.24 60.77
C MET A 54 -21.49 23.47 60.99
N VAL A 55 -21.51 24.39 60.05
CA VAL A 55 -20.76 25.66 60.08
C VAL A 55 -21.74 26.81 59.95
N GLU A 56 -21.49 27.89 60.70
CA GLU A 56 -22.29 29.11 60.65
C GLU A 56 -21.54 30.20 59.90
N LYS A 57 -22.22 30.92 59.00
CA LYS A 57 -21.68 32.15 58.40
C LYS A 57 -22.39 33.36 58.99
N PRO A 58 -21.65 34.35 59.53
CA PRO A 58 -22.23 35.61 59.93
C PRO A 58 -22.76 36.31 58.67
N THR A 59 -24.08 36.45 58.61
CA THR A 59 -24.79 37.24 57.61
C THR A 59 -25.27 38.51 58.29
N ALA A 60 -25.62 39.57 57.53
CA ALA A 60 -26.11 40.85 58.08
C ALA A 60 -27.42 40.75 58.93
N GLY A 61 -27.94 39.54 59.14
CA GLY A 61 -29.09 39.21 59.99
C GLY A 61 -28.83 37.94 60.82
N ARG A 62 -29.78 37.00 60.87
CA ARG A 62 -29.61 35.72 61.59
C ARG A 62 -28.49 34.89 60.93
N PRO A 63 -27.54 34.31 61.68
CA PRO A 63 -26.50 33.46 61.12
C PRO A 63 -27.13 32.29 60.35
N ALA A 64 -26.69 32.09 59.12
CA ALA A 64 -27.14 30.99 58.28
C ALA A 64 -26.28 29.76 58.58
N THR A 65 -26.92 28.64 58.93
CA THR A 65 -26.25 27.38 59.23
C THR A 65 -26.28 26.47 58.00
N PHE A 66 -25.13 25.88 57.67
CA PHE A 66 -25.01 24.93 56.55
C PHE A 66 -24.08 23.78 56.93
N TYR A 67 -24.24 22.66 56.24
CA TYR A 67 -23.36 21.50 56.38
C TYR A 67 -22.19 21.63 55.42
N LEU A 68 -21.00 21.32 55.92
CA LEU A 68 -19.76 21.41 55.15
C LEU A 68 -19.25 20.00 54.80
N PHE A 69 -19.06 19.73 53.51
CA PHE A 69 -18.48 18.50 53.00
C PHE A 69 -17.02 18.75 52.61
N GLU A 70 -16.09 18.12 53.33
CA GLU A 70 -14.64 18.23 53.11
C GLU A 70 -13.99 16.86 52.88
N ALA A 71 -12.86 16.86 52.15
CA ALA A 71 -12.06 15.67 51.81
C ALA A 71 -12.83 14.59 51.00
N GLU A 72 -12.20 13.45 50.74
CA GLU A 72 -12.77 12.38 49.90
C GLU A 72 -14.07 11.81 50.47
N GLN A 73 -14.20 11.72 51.80
CA GLN A 73 -15.43 11.27 52.44
C GLN A 73 -16.57 12.28 52.22
N GLY A 74 -16.30 13.58 52.39
CA GLY A 74 -17.29 14.63 52.10
C GLY A 74 -17.69 14.64 50.62
N LYS A 75 -16.74 14.42 49.71
CA LYS A 75 -17.01 14.29 48.26
C LYS A 75 -17.97 13.14 47.98
N ARG A 76 -17.70 11.93 48.47
CA ARG A 76 -18.59 10.76 48.35
C ARG A 76 -19.99 11.09 48.90
N ASP A 77 -20.04 11.59 50.12
CA ASP A 77 -21.30 11.79 50.83
C ASP A 77 -22.15 12.89 50.18
N SER A 78 -21.51 13.92 49.63
CA SER A 78 -22.19 14.97 48.86
C SER A 78 -22.81 14.45 47.54
N ILE A 79 -22.13 13.52 46.85
CA ILE A 79 -22.66 12.86 45.65
C ILE A 79 -23.87 11.99 46.00
N VAL A 80 -23.83 11.27 47.13
CA VAL A 80 -24.96 10.45 47.61
C VAL A 80 -26.17 11.32 47.93
N VAL A 81 -25.96 12.49 48.54
CA VAL A 81 -27.05 13.46 48.81
C VAL A 81 -27.66 13.97 47.51
N VAL A 82 -26.85 14.33 46.51
CA VAL A 82 -27.33 14.77 45.19
C VAL A 82 -28.10 13.66 44.47
N ALA A 83 -27.60 12.42 44.48
CA ALA A 83 -28.24 11.27 43.83
C ALA A 83 -29.64 10.96 44.37
N GLN A 84 -29.86 11.20 45.67
CA GLN A 84 -31.17 11.05 46.31
C GLN A 84 -32.13 12.22 46.05
N LEU A 85 -31.59 13.42 45.84
CA LEU A 85 -32.39 14.63 45.59
C LEU A 85 -32.74 14.81 44.10
N SER A 86 -31.94 14.25 43.18
CA SER A 86 -32.27 14.19 41.76
C SER A 86 -32.31 12.74 41.26
N PRO A 87 -33.48 12.09 41.35
CA PRO A 87 -33.70 10.79 40.73
C PRO A 87 -33.43 10.79 39.23
N GLU A 88 -33.63 11.93 38.54
CA GLU A 88 -33.36 12.09 37.11
C GLU A 88 -31.86 12.01 36.80
N PHE A 89 -31.01 12.56 37.66
CA PHE A 89 -29.55 12.43 37.54
C PHE A 89 -29.13 10.96 37.65
N THR A 90 -29.70 10.25 38.63
CA THR A 90 -29.44 8.82 38.85
C THR A 90 -29.95 7.95 37.69
N ALA A 91 -31.12 8.26 37.13
CA ALA A 91 -31.66 7.58 35.96
C ALA A 91 -30.73 7.71 34.74
N ARG A 92 -30.23 8.93 34.45
CA ARG A 92 -29.27 9.14 33.35
C ARG A 92 -27.96 8.40 33.55
N LEU A 93 -27.47 8.31 34.79
CA LEU A 93 -26.27 7.54 35.11
C LEU A 93 -26.47 6.05 34.80
N VAL A 94 -27.62 5.50 35.20
CA VAL A 94 -28.00 4.11 34.92
C VAL A 94 -28.13 3.88 33.41
N ASP A 95 -28.82 4.76 32.69
CA ASP A 95 -28.99 4.66 31.24
C ASP A 95 -27.64 4.70 30.51
N ARG A 96 -26.72 5.57 30.94
CA ARG A 96 -25.37 5.65 30.39
C ARG A 96 -24.56 4.38 30.64
N TRP A 97 -24.70 3.77 31.81
CA TRP A 97 -24.06 2.47 32.09
C TRP A 97 -24.62 1.36 31.22
N ARG A 98 -25.94 1.30 31.02
CA ARG A 98 -26.58 0.33 30.11
C ARG A 98 -26.13 0.52 28.66
N GLU A 99 -25.98 1.76 28.21
CA GLU A 99 -25.43 2.08 26.89
C GLU A 99 -24.00 1.55 26.75
N LEU A 100 -23.13 1.84 27.73
CA LEU A 100 -21.76 1.33 27.74
C LEU A 100 -21.73 -0.20 27.75
N GLU A 101 -22.51 -0.85 28.62
CA GLU A 101 -22.65 -2.31 28.67
C GLU A 101 -23.10 -2.88 27.32
N SER A 102 -24.06 -2.26 26.64
CA SER A 102 -24.48 -2.65 25.29
C SER A 102 -23.33 -2.52 24.28
N MET A 103 -22.60 -1.40 24.32
CA MET A 103 -21.45 -1.18 23.43
C MET A 103 -20.31 -2.17 23.66
N PHE A 104 -20.10 -2.60 24.91
CA PHE A 104 -19.10 -3.62 25.27
C PHE A 104 -19.60 -5.05 25.05
N ALA A 105 -20.91 -5.30 25.09
CA ALA A 105 -21.51 -6.58 24.73
C ALA A 105 -21.43 -6.84 23.21
N ASP A 106 -21.63 -5.80 22.39
CA ASP A 106 -21.52 -5.90 20.92
C ASP A 106 -20.05 -5.93 20.44
N ARG A 107 -19.12 -5.37 21.21
CA ARG A 107 -17.67 -5.50 20.98
C ARG A 107 -17.15 -6.78 21.63
N GLY A 108 -17.42 -7.91 20.98
CA GLY A 108 -16.87 -9.25 21.24
C GLY A 108 -15.73 -9.34 22.26
N THR A 109 -16.07 -9.31 23.53
CA THR A 109 -15.23 -9.91 24.55
C THR A 109 -15.52 -11.40 24.45
N PRO A 110 -14.52 -12.26 24.20
CA PRO A 110 -14.75 -13.70 24.29
C PRO A 110 -15.22 -13.95 25.72
N ALA A 111 -16.50 -14.30 25.86
CA ALA A 111 -17.03 -14.77 27.11
C ALA A 111 -16.08 -15.87 27.58
N ILE A 112 -15.40 -15.66 28.71
CA ILE A 112 -14.60 -16.70 29.34
C ILE A 112 -15.55 -17.89 29.48
N SER A 113 -15.29 -18.92 28.68
CA SER A 113 -16.10 -20.13 28.58
C SER A 113 -16.37 -20.65 29.99
N ARG A 114 -17.62 -21.02 30.27
CA ARG A 114 -18.15 -21.31 31.62
C ARG A 114 -17.45 -22.48 32.34
N THR A 115 -16.44 -23.12 31.75
CA THR A 115 -15.60 -24.14 32.40
C THR A 115 -14.10 -23.98 32.11
N TYR A 116 -13.27 -24.20 33.14
CA TYR A 116 -11.79 -24.17 33.07
C TYR A 116 -11.22 -25.11 32.00
N LYS A 117 -11.91 -26.23 31.73
CA LYS A 117 -11.54 -27.20 30.70
C LYS A 117 -11.62 -26.61 29.29
N GLU A 118 -12.69 -25.90 28.97
CA GLU A 118 -12.86 -25.26 27.66
C GLU A 118 -11.85 -24.14 27.44
N ALA A 119 -11.55 -23.37 28.49
CA ALA A 119 -10.52 -22.33 28.45
C ALA A 119 -9.13 -22.91 28.18
N LEU A 120 -8.80 -24.05 28.79
CA LEU A 120 -7.51 -24.71 28.57
C LEU A 120 -7.39 -25.31 27.16
N VAL A 121 -8.47 -25.87 26.62
CA VAL A 121 -8.50 -26.39 25.24
C VAL A 121 -8.33 -25.26 24.23
N HIS A 122 -9.01 -24.12 24.43
CA HIS A 122 -8.86 -22.96 23.57
C HIS A 122 -7.44 -22.38 23.64
N LEU A 123 -6.85 -22.28 24.84
CA LEU A 123 -5.48 -21.83 25.01
C LEU A 123 -4.48 -22.76 24.31
N LEU A 124 -4.67 -24.07 24.41
CA LEU A 124 -3.83 -25.05 23.72
C LEU A 124 -3.88 -24.85 22.21
N HIS A 125 -5.08 -24.74 21.63
CA HIS A 125 -5.25 -24.50 20.19
C HIS A 125 -4.61 -23.18 19.74
N GLN A 126 -4.70 -22.13 20.56
CA GLN A 126 -4.09 -20.85 20.28
C GLN A 126 -2.56 -20.90 20.34
N VAL A 127 -2.00 -21.65 21.29
CA VAL A 127 -0.55 -21.88 21.38
C VAL A 127 -0.06 -22.69 20.19
N GLU A 128 -0.76 -23.76 19.82
CA GLU A 128 -0.43 -24.58 18.64
C GLU A 128 -0.43 -23.75 17.36
N GLU A 129 -1.43 -22.89 17.16
CA GLU A 129 -1.49 -22.03 15.98
C GLU A 129 -0.39 -20.96 15.99
N ASN A 130 -0.07 -20.38 17.15
CA ASN A 130 1.04 -19.44 17.28
C ASN A 130 2.39 -20.09 16.95
N GLU A 131 2.65 -21.32 17.43
CA GLU A 131 3.87 -22.06 17.10
C GLU A 131 3.97 -22.36 15.60
N ARG A 132 2.83 -22.62 14.93
CA ARG A 132 2.79 -22.79 13.47
C ARG A 132 3.12 -21.50 12.74
N LEU A 133 2.51 -20.39 13.15
CA LEU A 133 2.76 -19.07 12.57
C LEU A 133 4.21 -18.62 12.78
N GLU A 134 4.81 -18.91 13.93
CA GLU A 134 6.22 -18.62 14.20
C GLU A 134 7.15 -19.39 13.26
N LYS A 135 6.90 -20.70 13.05
CA LYS A 135 7.67 -21.50 12.08
C LYS A 135 7.50 -20.99 10.64
N GLU A 136 6.29 -20.59 10.26
CA GLU A 136 6.04 -20.01 8.93
C GLU A 136 6.76 -18.67 8.77
N ASN A 137 6.69 -17.80 9.77
CA ASN A 137 7.41 -16.52 9.78
C ASN A 137 8.93 -16.71 9.76
N GLU A 138 9.47 -17.70 10.44
CA GLU A 138 10.89 -18.04 10.39
C GLU A 138 11.30 -18.51 8.99
N ALA A 139 10.51 -19.40 8.37
CA ALA A 139 10.74 -19.85 7.00
C ALA A 139 10.65 -18.70 5.99
N LEU A 140 9.66 -17.81 6.13
CA LEU A 140 9.52 -16.60 5.32
C LEU A 140 10.69 -15.63 5.57
N GLY A 141 11.16 -15.50 6.80
CA GLY A 141 12.33 -14.69 7.16
C GLY A 141 13.62 -15.18 6.49
N VAL A 142 13.83 -16.50 6.43
CA VAL A 142 14.95 -17.11 5.69
C VAL A 142 14.81 -16.85 4.19
N ALA A 143 13.63 -17.03 3.61
CA ALA A 143 13.37 -16.74 2.20
C ALA A 143 13.61 -15.26 1.86
N LEU A 144 13.18 -14.36 2.75
CA LEU A 144 13.33 -12.92 2.60
C LEU A 144 14.79 -12.49 2.78
N SER A 145 15.55 -13.12 3.69
CA SER A 145 17.00 -12.92 3.81
C SER A 145 17.75 -13.30 2.53
N ASN A 146 17.35 -14.38 1.86
CA ASN A 146 17.91 -14.79 0.57
C ASN A 146 17.48 -13.89 -0.60
N ALA A 147 16.26 -13.34 -0.54
CA ALA A 147 15.70 -12.46 -1.59
C ALA A 147 16.17 -11.01 -1.46
N LYS A 148 16.40 -10.51 -0.24
CA LYS A 148 16.80 -9.12 0.05
C LYS A 148 18.08 -8.67 -0.65
N PRO A 149 19.21 -9.43 -0.65
CA PRO A 149 20.40 -9.01 -1.40
C PRO A 149 20.17 -9.04 -2.91
N LYS A 150 19.30 -9.93 -3.43
CA LYS A 150 18.93 -9.97 -4.85
C LYS A 150 18.08 -8.77 -5.24
N ALA A 151 17.14 -8.36 -4.38
CA ALA A 151 16.33 -7.16 -4.57
C ALA A 151 17.18 -5.89 -4.48
N ILE A 152 18.07 -5.78 -3.48
CA ILE A 152 19.00 -4.63 -3.34
C ILE A 152 19.93 -4.54 -4.55
N LEU A 153 20.47 -5.66 -5.04
CA LEU A 153 21.27 -5.70 -6.26
C LEU A 153 20.46 -5.20 -7.46
N MET A 154 19.21 -5.66 -7.60
CA MET A 154 18.32 -5.24 -8.69
C MET A 154 17.99 -3.75 -8.60
N ASP A 155 17.69 -3.23 -7.41
CA ASP A 155 17.45 -1.81 -7.17
C ASP A 155 18.71 -0.96 -7.42
N THR A 156 19.89 -1.48 -7.09
CA THR A 156 21.18 -0.80 -7.37
C THR A 156 21.51 -0.81 -8.86
N ILE A 157 21.22 -1.90 -9.58
CA ILE A 157 21.35 -1.99 -11.04
C ILE A 157 20.34 -1.05 -11.73
N CYS A 158 19.11 -0.96 -11.21
CA CYS A 158 18.08 -0.05 -11.71
C CYS A 158 18.27 1.40 -11.25
N GLY A 159 19.20 1.65 -10.32
CA GLY A 159 19.27 2.86 -9.51
C GLY A 159 19.98 4.08 -10.13
N THR A 160 20.08 4.20 -11.45
CA THR A 160 20.72 5.38 -12.08
C THR A 160 20.12 5.91 -13.39
N ALA A 161 19.00 5.40 -13.88
CA ALA A 161 18.36 5.97 -15.07
C ALA A 161 16.83 5.85 -15.03
N ASP A 162 16.12 6.88 -15.52
CA ASP A 162 14.69 6.84 -15.87
C ASP A 162 14.39 5.86 -17.05
N GLU A 163 15.31 4.95 -17.37
CA GLU A 163 15.21 3.98 -18.45
C GLU A 163 14.95 2.58 -17.87
N LEU A 164 13.76 2.04 -18.20
CA LEU A 164 13.34 0.70 -17.80
C LEU A 164 14.22 -0.37 -18.47
N TYR A 165 14.96 -1.14 -17.69
CA TYR A 165 15.46 -2.44 -18.14
C TYR A 165 14.30 -3.44 -18.20
N GLY A 166 13.74 -3.64 -19.40
CA GLY A 166 12.64 -4.59 -19.64
C GLY A 166 13.09 -6.05 -19.59
N LEU A 167 12.13 -6.96 -19.45
CA LEU A 167 12.27 -8.44 -19.51
C LEU A 167 13.19 -8.96 -20.64
N ASN A 168 13.42 -8.17 -21.68
CA ASN A 168 14.34 -8.48 -22.77
C ASN A 168 15.82 -8.48 -22.35
N GLU A 169 16.23 -7.59 -21.45
CA GLU A 169 17.61 -7.55 -20.95
C GLU A 169 17.87 -8.75 -20.03
N ALA A 170 16.92 -9.01 -19.12
CA ALA A 170 16.94 -10.18 -18.22
C ALA A 170 16.90 -11.49 -19.01
N GLY A 171 16.08 -11.55 -20.07
CA GLY A 171 16.07 -12.67 -21.00
C GLY A 171 17.44 -12.88 -21.63
N ARG A 172 18.07 -11.81 -22.16
CA ARG A 172 19.39 -11.90 -22.82
C ARG A 172 20.47 -12.44 -21.89
N ILE A 173 20.47 -12.03 -20.62
CA ILE A 173 21.42 -12.51 -19.59
C ILE A 173 21.16 -13.99 -19.26
N LEU A 174 19.90 -14.40 -19.20
CA LEU A 174 19.49 -15.77 -18.90
C LEU A 174 19.47 -16.69 -20.14
N GLY A 175 19.94 -16.22 -21.29
CA GLY A 175 19.95 -16.99 -22.54
C GLY A 175 18.56 -17.27 -23.12
N THR A 176 17.54 -16.50 -22.74
CA THR A 176 16.15 -16.66 -23.19
C THR A 176 15.60 -15.35 -23.79
N SER A 177 14.40 -15.38 -24.36
CA SER A 177 13.73 -14.15 -24.81
C SER A 177 12.91 -13.54 -23.67
N GLY A 178 12.77 -12.22 -23.65
CA GLY A 178 11.91 -11.54 -22.66
C GLY A 178 10.44 -11.97 -22.73
N ALA A 179 9.99 -12.45 -23.89
CA ALA A 179 8.65 -13.02 -24.06
C ALA A 179 8.49 -14.37 -23.33
N VAL A 180 9.49 -15.25 -23.43
CA VAL A 180 9.51 -16.54 -22.71
C VAL A 180 9.62 -16.30 -21.20
N LEU A 181 10.49 -15.37 -20.80
CA LEU A 181 10.64 -14.99 -19.39
C LEU A 181 9.35 -14.38 -18.82
N GLY A 182 8.66 -13.54 -19.59
CA GLY A 182 7.36 -12.97 -19.21
C GLY A 182 6.29 -14.04 -19.05
N ALA A 183 6.18 -14.99 -19.99
CA ALA A 183 5.24 -16.09 -19.90
C ALA A 183 5.52 -17.01 -18.70
N LEU A 184 6.79 -17.25 -18.38
CA LEU A 184 7.20 -18.01 -17.19
C LEU A 184 6.78 -17.27 -15.90
N MET A 185 7.08 -15.97 -15.81
CA MET A 185 6.73 -15.16 -14.64
C MET A 185 5.21 -15.02 -14.46
N ASP A 186 4.44 -15.05 -15.54
CA ASP A 186 2.97 -15.10 -15.48
C ASP A 186 2.44 -16.41 -14.91
N SER A 187 3.06 -17.54 -15.28
CA SER A 187 2.69 -18.85 -14.77
C SER A 187 2.99 -19.03 -13.28
N LEU A 188 3.90 -18.22 -12.74
CA LEU A 188 4.31 -18.23 -11.34
C LEU A 188 3.45 -17.32 -10.43
N GLY A 189 2.50 -16.56 -10.99
CA GLY A 189 1.50 -15.79 -10.25
C GLY A 189 1.96 -14.38 -9.82
N ASP A 190 1.63 -13.37 -10.64
CA ASP A 190 1.76 -11.92 -10.36
C ASP A 190 3.09 -11.46 -9.72
N VAL A 191 4.20 -12.09 -10.10
CA VAL A 191 5.56 -11.78 -9.61
C VAL A 191 6.08 -10.43 -10.16
N TYR A 192 5.38 -9.83 -11.13
CA TYR A 192 5.71 -8.52 -11.70
C TYR A 192 4.47 -7.77 -12.21
N VAL A 193 4.53 -6.45 -12.24
CA VAL A 193 3.46 -5.61 -12.78
C VAL A 193 3.58 -5.52 -14.30
N LYS A 194 2.66 -6.16 -15.01
CA LYS A 194 2.47 -5.94 -16.45
C LYS A 194 1.91 -4.54 -16.70
N ARG A 195 2.76 -3.62 -17.14
CA ARG A 195 2.27 -2.48 -17.92
C ARG A 195 2.09 -2.97 -19.36
N LYS A 196 0.84 -3.09 -19.82
CA LYS A 196 0.55 -3.17 -21.26
C LYS A 196 1.06 -1.86 -21.86
N TYR A 197 2.27 -1.88 -22.41
CA TYR A 197 2.51 -1.04 -23.56
C TYR A 197 1.55 -1.56 -24.60
N THR A 198 0.53 -0.78 -24.92
CA THR A 198 -0.25 -0.98 -26.13
C THR A 198 0.81 -0.96 -27.23
N THR A 199 1.24 -2.13 -27.69
CA THR A 199 1.86 -2.24 -28.99
C THR A 199 0.79 -1.73 -29.90
N VAL A 200 0.96 -0.46 -30.25
CA VAL A 200 0.11 0.31 -31.12
C VAL A 200 -0.32 -0.64 -32.25
N ASN A 201 -1.60 -1.05 -32.22
CA ASN A 201 -2.22 -1.89 -33.25
C ASN A 201 -1.78 -1.37 -34.62
N ALA A 202 -1.72 -2.20 -35.67
CA ALA A 202 -1.32 -1.71 -37.00
C ALA A 202 -2.07 -0.41 -37.44
N VAL A 203 -3.30 -0.21 -36.94
CA VAL A 203 -4.09 1.03 -37.04
C VAL A 203 -3.49 2.20 -36.24
N SER A 204 -3.07 1.95 -35.00
CA SER A 204 -2.40 2.93 -34.15
C SER A 204 -0.98 3.25 -34.62
N LEU A 205 -0.20 2.30 -35.18
CA LEU A 205 1.08 2.56 -35.84
C LEU A 205 0.91 3.45 -37.08
N PHE A 206 -0.19 3.27 -37.81
CA PHE A 206 -0.60 4.17 -38.88
C PHE A 206 -0.87 5.59 -38.36
N PHE A 207 -1.52 5.70 -37.19
CA PHE A 207 -1.79 6.99 -36.53
C PHE A 207 -0.56 7.64 -35.89
N THR A 208 0.36 6.89 -35.25
CA THR A 208 1.63 7.45 -34.74
C THR A 208 2.55 7.88 -35.88
N ALA A 209 2.62 7.10 -36.96
CA ALA A 209 3.33 7.48 -38.18
C ALA A 209 2.75 8.74 -38.86
N LEU A 210 1.43 8.96 -38.75
CA LEU A 210 0.75 10.16 -39.26
C LEU A 210 1.01 11.40 -38.39
N LEU A 211 1.29 11.22 -37.09
CA LEU A 211 1.46 12.29 -36.10
C LEU A 211 2.93 12.66 -35.81
N GLU A 212 3.86 11.68 -35.78
CA GLU A 212 5.30 11.89 -35.52
C GLU A 212 6.13 12.06 -36.81
N GLY A 213 5.59 11.66 -37.96
CA GLY A 213 6.29 11.73 -39.25
C GLY A 213 7.38 10.66 -39.41
N PHE A 214 7.83 10.45 -40.65
CA PHE A 214 8.98 9.60 -40.97
C PHE A 214 10.20 10.45 -41.22
N ASN A 215 11.36 10.02 -40.72
CA ASN A 215 12.62 10.74 -40.91
C ASN A 215 13.07 10.73 -42.39
N TYR A 216 12.71 9.68 -43.13
CA TYR A 216 13.11 9.54 -44.53
C TYR A 216 11.91 9.46 -45.47
N ARG A 217 12.05 10.14 -46.61
CA ARG A 217 11.06 10.11 -47.68
C ARG A 217 10.98 8.71 -48.31
N PHE A 218 9.75 8.29 -48.62
CA PHE A 218 9.52 7.06 -49.39
C PHE A 218 10.20 7.12 -50.76
N CYS A 219 10.89 6.05 -51.14
CA CYS A 219 11.48 5.90 -52.47
C CYS A 219 11.10 4.55 -53.08
N PRO A 220 10.38 4.53 -54.23
CA PRO A 220 9.97 3.29 -54.88
C PRO A 220 11.14 2.50 -55.48
N VAL A 221 12.24 3.18 -55.84
CA VAL A 221 13.44 2.52 -56.34
C VAL A 221 14.11 1.71 -55.23
N TRP A 222 14.25 2.31 -54.05
CA TRP A 222 14.79 1.63 -52.88
C TRP A 222 13.85 0.54 -52.37
N ASP A 223 12.53 0.78 -52.38
CA ASP A 223 11.53 -0.24 -52.02
C ASP A 223 11.71 -1.53 -52.84
N LYS A 224 11.82 -1.40 -54.17
CA LYS A 224 12.03 -2.54 -55.05
C LYS A 224 13.40 -3.19 -54.82
N ALA A 225 14.46 -2.40 -54.68
CA ALA A 225 15.80 -2.92 -54.44
C ALA A 225 15.89 -3.72 -53.14
N LEU A 226 15.26 -3.22 -52.07
CA LEU A 226 15.22 -3.91 -50.78
C LEU A 226 14.32 -5.15 -50.81
N ASP A 227 13.17 -5.11 -51.50
CA ASP A 227 12.32 -6.29 -51.67
C ASP A 227 13.08 -7.42 -52.38
N THR A 228 13.82 -7.07 -53.45
CA THR A 228 14.70 -8.01 -54.15
C THR A 228 15.85 -8.49 -53.28
N LEU A 229 16.47 -7.62 -52.47
CA LEU A 229 17.53 -8.00 -51.54
C LEU A 229 17.05 -9.00 -50.47
N ILE A 230 15.81 -8.85 -50.00
CA ILE A 230 15.21 -9.78 -49.01
C ILE A 230 14.83 -11.12 -49.67
N GLU A 231 14.43 -11.12 -50.94
CA GLU A 231 14.03 -12.35 -51.66
C GLU A 231 15.21 -13.15 -52.18
N GLU A 232 16.22 -12.47 -52.74
CA GLU A 232 17.32 -13.09 -53.48
C GLU A 232 18.66 -12.99 -52.75
N GLY A 233 18.78 -12.07 -51.78
CA GLY A 233 20.01 -11.90 -51.01
C GLY A 233 20.09 -12.83 -49.80
N THR A 234 21.30 -12.99 -49.30
CA THR A 234 21.57 -13.76 -48.08
C THR A 234 21.73 -12.81 -46.90
N LEU A 235 20.93 -12.97 -45.85
CA LEU A 235 21.13 -12.27 -44.58
C LEU A 235 22.28 -12.94 -43.82
N LEU A 236 23.40 -12.23 -43.66
CA LEU A 236 24.60 -12.76 -43.02
C LEU A 236 24.57 -12.61 -41.51
N GLU A 237 24.23 -11.41 -41.01
CA GLU A 237 24.20 -11.10 -39.58
C GLU A 237 23.20 -9.98 -39.29
N VAL A 238 22.66 -9.98 -38.07
CA VAL A 238 21.93 -8.85 -37.50
C VAL A 238 22.58 -8.44 -36.19
N ARG A 239 23.19 -7.24 -36.16
CA ARG A 239 23.92 -6.73 -34.99
C ARG A 239 23.63 -5.25 -34.77
N ASN A 240 23.43 -4.85 -33.51
CA ASN A 240 23.24 -3.45 -33.11
C ASN A 240 22.15 -2.70 -33.93
N GLY A 241 21.10 -3.40 -34.33
CA GLY A 241 20.03 -2.81 -35.15
C GLY A 241 20.41 -2.62 -36.62
N ILE A 242 21.43 -3.31 -37.13
CA ILE A 242 21.84 -3.32 -38.54
C ILE A 242 21.75 -4.76 -39.05
N ALA A 243 21.08 -4.94 -40.19
CA ALA A 243 21.03 -6.19 -40.92
C ALA A 243 22.01 -6.14 -42.09
N LEU A 244 22.96 -7.07 -42.12
CA LEU A 244 23.96 -7.18 -43.17
C LEU A 244 23.52 -8.22 -44.20
N PHE A 245 23.24 -7.78 -45.41
CA PHE A 245 22.89 -8.64 -46.53
C PHE A 245 24.04 -8.75 -47.53
N GLU A 246 24.16 -9.90 -48.16
CA GLU A 246 25.04 -10.14 -49.31
C GLU A 246 24.21 -10.47 -50.55
N ARG A 247 24.50 -9.78 -51.66
CA ARG A 247 23.96 -10.10 -52.98
C ARG A 247 24.95 -9.67 -54.06
N ASP A 248 25.22 -10.54 -55.04
CA ASP A 248 26.14 -10.28 -56.16
C ASP A 248 27.54 -9.81 -55.71
N ALA A 249 28.09 -10.44 -54.65
CA ALA A 249 29.35 -10.07 -53.99
C ALA A 249 29.39 -8.62 -53.45
N GLN A 250 28.22 -8.02 -53.22
CA GLN A 250 28.08 -6.73 -52.58
C GLN A 250 27.41 -6.87 -51.23
N LEU A 251 27.90 -6.11 -50.25
CA LEU A 251 27.42 -6.06 -48.89
C LEU A 251 26.53 -4.84 -48.68
N TYR A 252 25.34 -5.07 -48.16
CA TYR A 252 24.32 -4.04 -47.92
C TYR A 252 24.02 -4.00 -46.42
N GLU A 253 24.26 -2.85 -45.80
CA GLU A 253 23.90 -2.64 -44.40
C GLU A 253 22.59 -1.86 -44.32
N VAL A 254 21.55 -2.54 -43.85
CA VAL A 254 20.20 -1.99 -43.74
C VAL A 254 19.87 -1.75 -42.28
N PHE A 255 19.41 -0.55 -41.93
CA PHE A 255 19.01 -0.26 -40.57
C PHE A 255 17.69 -0.95 -40.22
N VAL A 256 17.69 -1.68 -39.12
CA VAL A 256 16.53 -2.42 -38.59
C VAL A 256 16.31 -2.15 -37.09
N GLY A 257 16.88 -1.06 -36.57
CA GLY A 257 16.74 -0.62 -35.18
C GLY A 257 15.68 0.48 -34.98
N ALA A 258 15.57 0.98 -33.73
CA ALA A 258 14.87 2.21 -33.33
C ALA A 258 13.43 2.41 -33.86
N GLY A 259 12.63 1.35 -33.91
CA GLY A 259 11.21 1.41 -34.28
C GLY A 259 10.95 1.79 -35.75
N PHE A 260 9.68 1.83 -36.16
CA PHE A 260 9.29 1.97 -37.57
C PHE A 260 9.69 3.33 -38.22
N ASN A 261 9.96 4.38 -37.42
CA ASN A 261 10.26 5.73 -37.92
C ASN A 261 11.64 5.85 -38.60
N HIS A 262 12.54 4.90 -38.35
CA HIS A 262 13.89 4.84 -38.93
C HIS A 262 14.15 3.52 -39.68
N PHE A 263 13.16 2.65 -39.85
CA PHE A 263 13.40 1.27 -40.25
C PHE A 263 13.52 1.07 -41.78
N GLY A 264 14.47 0.24 -42.20
CA GLY A 264 14.61 -0.27 -43.56
C GLY A 264 15.37 0.62 -44.55
N HIS A 265 16.10 1.64 -44.11
CA HIS A 265 16.95 2.44 -45.00
C HIS A 265 18.36 1.85 -45.11
N LEU A 266 19.02 2.09 -46.25
CA LEU A 266 20.40 1.67 -46.49
C LEU A 266 21.37 2.64 -45.77
N ILE A 267 22.26 2.09 -44.95
CA ILE A 267 23.28 2.84 -44.21
C ILE A 267 24.62 2.79 -44.94
N SER A 268 25.00 1.63 -45.46
CA SER A 268 26.26 1.47 -46.17
C SER A 268 26.16 0.43 -47.27
N LEU A 269 27.01 0.59 -48.28
CA LEU A 269 27.21 -0.37 -49.36
C LEU A 269 28.70 -0.68 -49.46
N ASN A 270 29.09 -1.96 -49.33
CA ASN A 270 30.48 -2.40 -49.34
C ASN A 270 31.37 -1.59 -48.38
N THR A 271 30.90 -1.35 -47.15
CA THR A 271 31.53 -0.53 -46.10
C THR A 271 31.62 0.98 -46.38
N LYS A 272 31.10 1.44 -47.52
CA LYS A 272 31.00 2.87 -47.83
C LYS A 272 29.68 3.42 -47.28
N ALA A 273 29.78 4.29 -46.27
CA ALA A 273 28.63 4.96 -45.69
C ALA A 273 27.87 5.77 -46.74
N ILE A 274 26.55 5.67 -46.69
CA ILE A 274 25.61 6.46 -47.48
C ILE A 274 25.32 7.75 -46.71
N ASP A 275 25.30 8.87 -47.43
CA ASP A 275 24.98 10.17 -46.85
C ASP A 275 23.52 10.21 -46.36
N GLU A 276 23.28 10.81 -45.19
CA GLU A 276 21.97 10.85 -44.56
C GLU A 276 20.92 11.56 -45.44
N SER A 277 21.32 12.57 -46.23
CA SER A 277 20.42 13.31 -47.11
C SER A 277 19.85 12.46 -48.26
N VAL A 278 20.54 11.38 -48.63
CA VAL A 278 20.12 10.45 -49.69
C VAL A 278 19.46 9.19 -49.14
N MET A 279 19.40 9.02 -47.81
CA MET A 279 18.69 7.90 -47.20
C MET A 279 17.19 7.99 -47.50
N ARG A 280 16.60 6.83 -47.79
CA ARG A 280 15.21 6.71 -48.20
C ARG A 280 14.54 5.56 -47.48
N ARG A 281 13.24 5.71 -47.24
CA ARG A 281 12.42 4.69 -46.61
C ARG A 281 11.75 3.79 -47.66
N PRO A 282 11.66 2.47 -47.44
CA PRO A 282 10.82 1.57 -48.24
C PRO A 282 9.33 1.64 -47.84
N SER A 283 8.47 0.91 -48.54
CA SER A 283 7.05 0.81 -48.22
C SER A 283 6.83 -0.02 -46.95
N PHE A 284 5.68 0.16 -46.31
CA PHE A 284 5.30 -0.64 -45.13
C PHE A 284 5.30 -2.15 -45.41
N ARG A 285 4.92 -2.56 -46.63
CA ARG A 285 4.92 -3.97 -47.04
C ARG A 285 6.32 -4.57 -46.96
N VAL A 286 7.31 -3.86 -47.51
CA VAL A 286 8.70 -4.31 -47.52
C VAL A 286 9.32 -4.23 -46.13
N MET A 287 8.98 -3.22 -45.33
CA MET A 287 9.41 -3.14 -43.92
C MET A 287 8.91 -4.33 -43.09
N ASP A 288 7.64 -4.68 -43.21
CA ASP A 288 7.07 -5.83 -42.48
C ASP A 288 7.73 -7.15 -42.90
N LYS A 289 8.00 -7.31 -44.20
CA LYS A 289 8.71 -8.46 -44.74
C LYS A 289 10.16 -8.54 -44.21
N LEU A 290 10.88 -7.41 -44.21
CA LEU A 290 12.23 -7.31 -43.64
C LEU A 290 12.23 -7.67 -42.14
N GLN A 291 11.26 -7.14 -41.38
CA GLN A 291 11.13 -7.42 -39.96
C GLN A 291 10.93 -8.93 -39.70
N ARG A 292 10.09 -9.60 -40.49
CA ARG A 292 9.89 -11.05 -40.38
C ARG A 292 11.16 -11.84 -40.68
N HIS A 293 11.92 -11.43 -41.69
CA HIS A 293 13.18 -12.08 -42.07
C HIS A 293 14.25 -11.94 -40.97
N VAL A 294 14.42 -10.72 -40.45
CA VAL A 294 15.34 -10.42 -39.34
C VAL A 294 14.95 -11.18 -38.07
N ASN A 295 13.67 -11.23 -37.72
CA ASN A 295 13.20 -11.96 -36.54
C ASN A 295 13.44 -13.47 -36.65
N ALA A 296 13.30 -14.03 -37.85
CA ALA A 296 13.58 -15.45 -38.10
C ALA A 296 15.06 -15.78 -37.87
N GLU A 297 15.98 -14.93 -38.36
CA GLU A 297 17.41 -15.15 -38.18
C GLU A 297 17.85 -14.96 -36.73
N LEU A 298 17.35 -13.93 -36.04
CA LEU A 298 17.60 -13.75 -34.61
C LEU A 298 17.14 -14.97 -33.78
N LEU A 299 16.00 -15.57 -34.14
CA LEU A 299 15.52 -16.79 -33.50
C LEU A 299 16.39 -18.02 -33.82
N ARG A 300 16.90 -18.13 -35.06
CA ARG A 300 17.82 -19.20 -35.46
C ARG A 300 19.12 -19.14 -34.65
N VAL A 301 19.74 -17.96 -34.59
CA VAL A 301 20.96 -17.70 -33.82
C VAL A 301 20.74 -17.97 -32.33
N ALA A 302 19.60 -17.60 -31.78
CA ALA A 302 19.27 -17.89 -30.38
C ALA A 302 19.23 -19.39 -30.08
N LYS A 303 18.58 -20.19 -30.95
CA LYS A 303 18.50 -21.66 -30.81
C LYS A 303 19.86 -22.35 -30.95
N GLU A 304 20.73 -21.83 -31.82
CA GLU A 304 22.08 -22.36 -32.01
C GLU A 304 22.94 -22.14 -30.75
N LYS A 305 22.90 -20.93 -30.19
CA LYS A 305 23.57 -20.62 -28.91
C LYS A 305 23.02 -21.44 -27.73
N GLU A 306 21.71 -21.68 -27.68
CA GLU A 306 21.10 -22.53 -26.66
C GLU A 306 21.69 -23.96 -26.71
N ARG A 307 21.86 -24.52 -27.91
CA ARG A 307 22.45 -25.86 -28.10
C ARG A 307 23.93 -25.92 -27.72
N GLU A 308 24.69 -24.89 -28.07
CA GLU A 308 26.10 -24.77 -27.67
C GLU A 308 26.24 -24.72 -26.14
N LEU A 309 25.40 -23.92 -25.47
CA LEU A 309 25.38 -23.82 -24.02
C LEU A 309 25.01 -25.15 -23.35
N GLN A 310 24.00 -25.85 -23.88
CA GLN A 310 23.62 -27.18 -23.41
C GLN A 310 24.77 -28.19 -23.53
N THR A 311 25.52 -28.11 -24.64
CA THR A 311 26.69 -28.99 -24.86
C THR A 311 27.82 -28.69 -23.87
N MET A 312 28.11 -27.40 -23.63
CA MET A 312 29.13 -26.96 -22.68
C MET A 312 28.79 -27.34 -21.23
N ILE A 313 27.54 -27.13 -20.80
CA ILE A 313 27.07 -27.53 -19.46
C ILE A 313 27.13 -29.05 -19.31
N GLY A 314 26.76 -29.79 -20.35
CA GLY A 314 26.86 -31.26 -20.37
C GLY A 314 28.29 -31.77 -20.15
N SER A 315 29.30 -31.13 -20.77
CA SER A 315 30.71 -31.51 -20.55
C SER A 315 31.22 -31.16 -19.15
N LEU A 316 30.80 -30.03 -18.58
CA LEU A 316 31.19 -29.59 -17.23
C LEU A 316 30.59 -30.44 -16.10
N ILE A 317 29.46 -31.10 -16.34
CA ILE A 317 28.83 -32.03 -15.37
C ILE A 317 29.45 -33.43 -15.44
N ALA A 318 30.14 -33.76 -16.54
CA ALA A 318 30.76 -35.06 -16.77
C ALA A 318 32.23 -35.15 -16.28
N GLU A 319 32.88 -34.01 -15.98
CA GLU A 319 34.17 -33.91 -15.29
C GLU A 319 34.01 -33.92 -13.76
#